data_AF-A0A254QE56-F1
#
_entry.id   AF-A0A254QE56-F1
#
_cell.length_a   1.000
_cell.length_b   1.000
_cell.length_c   1.000
_cell.angle_alpha   90.00
_cell.angle_beta   90.00
_cell.angle_gamma   90.00
#
_symmetry.space_group_name_H-M   'P 1'
#
loop_
_entity.id
_entity.type
_entity.pdbx_description
1 polymer ?
#
loop_
_entity_poly.entity_id
_entity_poly.type
_entity_poly.pdbx_seq_one_letter_code
_entity_poly.pdbx_strand_id
1 'polypeptide(L)'
;MIDWLVYLATGGILGAIIAFVIAMFKIGPGKPEFPMAKVTLACILFTLGSPFAYMWIQGKRHKAVLLPTVKNYFRSERCPLQGKIEEVRIMHVAKNTAYVLLVSREAESWGGYDYPIMRLKMGRNEKSGKWYVDKGIVLRSSRLNKDELIWPPFR
;
A
#
# COMPACT_ATOMS: atom_id res chain seq x y z
N MET A 1 -4.41 9.18 12.90
CA MET A 1 -3.58 9.24 14.13
C MET A 1 -4.04 8.22 15.15
N ILE A 2 -5.35 8.16 15.45
CA ILE A 2 -5.95 7.17 16.35
C ILE A 2 -5.66 5.72 15.91
N ASP A 3 -5.72 5.41 14.61
CA ASP A 3 -5.51 4.03 14.14
C ASP A 3 -4.09 3.50 14.39
N TRP A 4 -3.06 4.36 14.36
CA TRP A 4 -1.68 3.99 14.67
C TRP A 4 -1.47 3.78 16.17
N LEU A 5 -2.13 4.58 17.01
CA LEU A 5 -2.12 4.41 18.46
C LEU A 5 -2.83 3.13 18.89
N VAL A 6 -4.00 2.85 18.29
CA VAL A 6 -4.74 1.60 18.52
C VAL A 6 -3.90 0.41 18.09
N TYR A 7 -3.16 0.53 16.99
CA TYR A 7 -2.26 -0.51 16.51
C TYR A 7 -1.05 -0.77 17.42
N LEU A 8 -0.36 0.29 17.86
CA LEU A 8 0.75 0.17 18.81
C LEU A 8 0.28 -0.34 20.18
N ALA A 9 -0.88 0.11 20.64
CA ALA A 9 -1.48 -0.36 21.88
C ALA A 9 -1.87 -1.84 21.79
N THR A 10 -2.54 -2.25 20.71
CA THR A 10 -2.92 -3.67 20.52
C THR A 10 -1.70 -4.57 20.32
N GLY A 11 -0.68 -4.13 19.56
CA GLY A 11 0.57 -4.87 19.40
C GLY A 11 1.35 -4.99 20.72
N GLY A 12 1.41 -3.91 21.51
CA GLY A 12 2.05 -3.90 22.81
C GLY A 12 1.33 -4.79 23.84
N ILE A 13 0.00 -4.75 23.88
CA ILE A 13 -0.82 -5.63 24.73
C ILE A 13 -0.63 -7.09 24.31
N LEU A 14 -0.64 -7.41 23.02
CA LEU A 14 -0.44 -8.78 22.54
C LEU A 14 0.97 -9.28 22.89
N GLY A 15 2.00 -8.44 22.71
CA GLY A 15 3.37 -8.75 23.10
C GLY A 15 3.53 -8.99 24.61
N ALA A 16 2.87 -8.16 25.43
CA ALA A 16 2.86 -8.32 26.88
C ALA A 16 2.15 -9.61 27.32
N ILE A 17 1.02 -9.96 26.70
CA ILE A 17 0.31 -11.22 26.97
C ILE A 17 1.19 -12.42 26.60
N ILE A 18 1.85 -12.40 25.44
CA ILE A 18 2.74 -13.48 25.01
C ILE A 18 3.94 -13.60 25.97
N ALA A 19 4.57 -12.48 26.34
CA ALA A 19 5.66 -12.48 27.31
C ALA A 19 5.22 -13.00 28.69
N PHE A 20 4.03 -12.61 29.15
CA PHE A 20 3.43 -13.08 30.40
C PHE A 20 3.16 -14.59 30.36
N VAL A 21 2.57 -15.10 29.28
CA VAL A 21 2.32 -16.54 29.09
C VAL A 21 3.64 -17.32 29.08
N ILE A 22 4.66 -16.83 28.37
CA ILE A 22 6.00 -17.46 28.34
C ILE A 22 6.65 -17.42 29.73
N ALA A 23 6.50 -16.33 30.48
CA ALA A 23 6.99 -16.22 31.85
C ALA A 23 6.27 -17.20 32.80
N MET A 24 4.95 -17.36 32.66
CA MET A 24 4.19 -18.36 33.42
C MET A 24 4.64 -19.80 33.14
N PHE A 25 5.01 -20.12 31.90
CA PHE A 25 5.55 -21.45 31.57
C PHE A 25 6.99 -21.68 32.03
N LYS A 26 7.74 -20.62 32.38
CA LYS A 26 9.11 -20.66 32.94
C LYS A 26 9.16 -20.91 34.45
N ILE A 27 8.09 -20.64 35.20
CA ILE A 27 8.09 -20.79 36.67
C ILE A 27 7.73 -22.24 37.02
N GLY A 28 8.72 -23.13 36.93
CA GLY A 28 8.62 -24.50 37.39
C GLY A 28 9.99 -25.19 37.35
N PRO A 29 10.47 -25.79 38.45
CA PRO A 29 11.76 -26.47 38.46
C PRO A 29 11.74 -27.64 37.46
N GLY A 30 12.69 -27.65 36.51
CA GLY A 30 12.90 -28.76 35.57
C GLY A 30 12.27 -28.61 34.17
N LYS A 31 11.75 -27.44 33.78
CA LYS A 31 11.22 -27.23 32.41
C LYS A 31 12.31 -26.77 31.44
N PRO A 32 12.27 -27.20 30.16
CA PRO A 32 13.28 -26.86 29.16
C PRO A 32 13.38 -25.35 28.99
N GLU A 33 14.60 -24.83 28.92
CA GLU A 33 14.85 -23.42 28.63
C GLU A 33 14.21 -23.07 27.29
N PHE A 34 13.12 -22.30 27.33
CA PHE A 34 12.55 -21.73 26.12
C PHE A 34 13.63 -20.87 25.46
N PRO A 35 14.01 -21.14 24.19
CA PRO A 35 15.07 -20.42 23.52
C PRO A 35 14.61 -18.97 23.29
N MET A 36 14.97 -18.09 24.22
CA MET A 36 14.61 -16.66 24.21
C MET A 36 14.93 -16.02 22.86
N ALA A 37 16.02 -16.44 22.21
CA ALA A 37 16.39 -16.01 20.87
C ALA A 37 15.30 -16.23 19.82
N LYS A 38 14.57 -17.36 19.85
CA LYS A 38 13.47 -17.63 18.91
C LYS A 38 12.27 -16.73 19.16
N VAL A 39 11.97 -16.43 20.43
CA VAL A 39 10.89 -15.52 20.82
C VAL A 39 11.23 -14.08 20.41
N THR A 40 12.45 -13.63 20.69
CA THR A 40 12.94 -12.30 20.28
C THR A 40 12.91 -12.16 18.76
N LEU A 41 13.35 -13.17 18.02
CA LEU A 41 13.28 -13.18 16.55
C LEU A 41 11.82 -13.10 16.06
N ALA A 42 10.91 -13.87 16.65
CA ALA A 42 9.49 -13.81 16.32
C ALA A 42 8.89 -12.41 16.59
N CYS A 43 9.25 -11.77 17.71
CA CYS A 43 8.84 -10.41 18.01
C CYS A 43 9.38 -9.40 16.99
N ILE A 44 10.64 -9.51 16.58
CA ILE A 44 11.25 -8.63 15.56
C ILE A 44 10.57 -8.83 14.20
N LEU A 45 10.34 -10.07 13.79
CA LEU A 45 9.65 -10.36 12.52
C LEU A 45 8.21 -9.85 12.54
N PHE A 46 7.53 -9.96 13.69
CA PHE A 46 6.19 -9.42 13.85
C PHE A 46 6.20 -7.89 13.80
N THR A 47 7.07 -7.20 14.54
CA THR A 47 7.11 -5.73 14.54
C THR A 47 7.47 -5.17 13.16
N LEU A 48 8.35 -5.83 12.40
CA LEU A 48 8.72 -5.42 11.04
C LEU A 48 7.65 -5.77 9.99
N GLY A 49 7.02 -6.93 10.08
CA GLY A 49 6.03 -7.40 9.11
C GLY A 49 4.65 -6.81 9.32
N SER A 50 4.32 -6.42 10.55
CA SER A 50 2.98 -5.98 10.91
C SER A 50 2.54 -4.71 10.16
N PRO A 51 3.36 -3.65 9.94
CA PRO A 51 2.93 -2.46 9.19
C PRO A 51 2.57 -2.80 7.73
N PHE A 52 3.31 -3.73 7.11
CA PHE A 52 3.00 -4.19 5.75
C PHE A 52 1.67 -4.94 5.70
N ALA A 53 1.43 -5.83 6.65
CA ALA A 53 0.15 -6.54 6.77
C ALA A 53 -1.01 -5.57 6.99
N TYR A 54 -0.81 -4.54 7.82
CA TYR A 54 -1.80 -3.50 8.06
C TYR A 54 -2.12 -2.70 6.78
N MET A 55 -1.12 -2.23 6.04
CA MET A 55 -1.32 -1.53 4.77
C MET A 55 -2.05 -2.41 3.76
N TRP A 56 -1.72 -3.69 3.70
CA TRP A 56 -2.37 -4.65 2.80
C TRP A 56 -3.86 -4.85 3.14
N ILE A 57 -4.19 -5.01 4.42
CA ILE A 57 -5.57 -5.16 4.89
C ILE A 57 -6.38 -3.90 4.62
N GLN A 58 -5.82 -2.72 4.96
CA GLN A 58 -6.47 -1.43 4.70
C GLN A 58 -6.71 -1.23 3.21
N GLY A 59 -5.72 -1.54 2.39
CA GLY A 59 -5.82 -1.47 0.94
C GLY A 59 -6.95 -2.35 0.41
N LYS A 60 -7.06 -3.60 0.87
CA LYS A 60 -8.15 -4.50 0.47
C LYS A 60 -9.54 -3.97 0.88
N ARG A 61 -9.69 -3.47 2.10
CA ARG A 61 -10.97 -2.95 2.61
C ARG A 61 -11.46 -1.74 1.82
N HIS A 62 -10.57 -0.80 1.51
CA HIS A 62 -10.93 0.43 0.81
C HIS A 62 -10.94 0.30 -0.72
N LYS A 63 -10.47 -0.84 -1.26
CA LYS A 63 -10.43 -1.10 -2.72
C LYS A 63 -11.80 -0.98 -3.36
N ALA A 64 -12.83 -1.59 -2.78
CA ALA A 64 -14.17 -1.57 -3.35
C ALA A 64 -14.75 -0.15 -3.47
N VAL A 65 -14.43 0.73 -2.53
CA VAL A 65 -14.94 2.11 -2.48
C VAL A 65 -14.20 3.04 -3.43
N LEU A 66 -12.87 2.89 -3.54
CA LEU A 66 -12.02 3.80 -4.32
C LEU A 66 -11.92 3.39 -5.80
N LEU A 67 -12.01 2.10 -6.10
CA LEU A 67 -11.83 1.57 -7.46
C LEU A 67 -12.77 2.18 -8.51
N PRO A 68 -14.07 2.41 -8.25
CA PRO A 68 -14.96 3.08 -9.21
C PRO A 68 -14.49 4.49 -9.56
N THR A 69 -14.02 5.23 -8.56
CA THR A 69 -13.50 6.60 -8.75
C THR A 69 -12.23 6.61 -9.59
N VAL A 70 -11.33 5.66 -9.35
CA VAL A 70 -10.09 5.49 -10.13
C VAL A 70 -10.42 5.10 -11.58
N LYS A 71 -11.36 4.18 -11.80
CA LYS A 71 -11.81 3.78 -13.15
C LYS A 71 -12.46 4.95 -13.90
N ASN A 72 -13.28 5.76 -13.21
CA ASN A 72 -13.90 6.94 -13.80
C ASN A 72 -12.85 7.99 -14.17
N TYR A 73 -11.85 8.21 -13.33
CA TYR A 73 -10.73 9.09 -13.64
C TYR A 73 -9.90 8.58 -14.82
N PHE A 74 -9.62 7.27 -14.88
CA PHE A 74 -8.88 6.66 -15.99
C PHE A 74 -9.57 6.82 -17.35
N ARG A 75 -10.91 6.79 -17.36
CA ARG A 75 -11.72 7.04 -18.57
C ARG A 75 -11.87 8.52 -18.92
N SER A 76 -11.50 9.42 -18.01
CA SER A 76 -11.61 10.86 -18.25
C SER A 76 -10.40 11.36 -19.05
N GLU A 77 -10.61 12.41 -19.84
CA GLU A 77 -9.55 13.08 -20.62
C GLU A 77 -8.41 13.66 -19.76
N ARG A 78 -8.61 13.73 -18.44
CA ARG A 78 -7.59 14.18 -17.48
C ARG A 78 -6.50 13.14 -17.22
N CYS A 79 -6.73 11.88 -17.61
CA CYS A 79 -5.75 10.81 -17.45
C CYS A 79 -4.84 10.76 -18.69
N PRO A 80 -3.52 10.94 -18.53
CA PRO A 80 -2.60 10.92 -19.67
C PRO A 80 -2.29 9.51 -20.18
N LEU A 81 -2.76 8.46 -19.47
CA LEU A 81 -2.54 7.06 -19.80
C LEU A 81 -3.58 6.56 -20.81
N GLN A 82 -3.15 5.78 -21.80
CA GLN A 82 -3.97 5.28 -22.92
C GLN A 82 -4.21 3.76 -22.86
N GLY A 83 -3.62 3.08 -21.88
CA GLY A 83 -3.60 1.62 -21.79
C GLY A 83 -4.80 0.98 -21.09
N LYS A 84 -4.62 -0.27 -20.64
CA LYS A 84 -5.56 -0.96 -19.74
C LYS A 84 -5.05 -0.91 -18.31
N ILE A 85 -5.94 -0.70 -17.34
CA ILE A 85 -5.58 -0.80 -15.92
C ILE A 85 -5.24 -2.25 -15.59
N GLU A 86 -4.03 -2.48 -15.07
CA GLU A 86 -3.57 -3.80 -14.66
C GLU A 86 -3.60 -3.96 -13.14
N GLU A 87 -3.05 -2.99 -12.41
CA GLU A 87 -3.07 -3.00 -10.95
C GLU A 87 -3.50 -1.65 -10.38
N VAL A 88 -4.30 -1.72 -9.31
CA VAL A 88 -4.62 -0.57 -8.46
C VAL A 88 -4.26 -0.93 -7.03
N ARG A 89 -3.28 -0.22 -6.48
CA ARG A 89 -2.78 -0.41 -5.12
C ARG A 89 -3.06 0.83 -4.29
N ILE A 90 -3.79 0.66 -3.21
CA ILE A 90 -4.06 1.75 -2.25
C ILE A 90 -2.89 1.78 -1.27
N MET A 91 -2.18 2.90 -1.25
CA MET A 91 -1.00 3.09 -0.40
C MET A 91 -1.40 3.56 0.99
N HIS A 92 -2.33 4.52 1.05
CA HIS A 92 -2.75 5.13 2.30
C HIS A 92 -4.15 5.70 2.19
N VAL A 93 -4.94 5.56 3.25
CA VAL A 93 -6.27 6.16 3.38
C VAL A 93 -6.32 6.89 4.72
N ALA A 94 -6.64 8.18 4.65
CA ALA A 94 -7.04 9.00 5.79
C ALA A 94 -8.51 9.40 5.64
N LYS A 95 -9.05 10.13 6.61
CA LYS A 95 -10.47 10.50 6.69
C LYS A 95 -11.00 11.12 5.38
N ASN A 96 -10.23 12.05 4.80
CA ASN A 96 -10.62 12.83 3.63
C ASN A 96 -9.64 12.72 2.45
N THR A 97 -8.55 11.97 2.59
CA THR A 97 -7.51 11.88 1.56
C THR A 97 -7.06 10.44 1.38
N ALA A 98 -6.84 10.01 0.14
CA ALA A 98 -6.25 8.71 -0.14
C ALA A 98 -5.15 8.84 -1.20
N TYR A 99 -4.11 8.01 -1.07
CA TYR A 99 -3.06 7.87 -2.06
C TYR A 99 -3.20 6.50 -2.73
N VAL A 100 -3.35 6.52 -4.05
CA VAL A 100 -3.53 5.32 -4.85
C VAL A 100 -2.45 5.29 -5.92
N LEU A 101 -1.84 4.12 -6.09
CA LEU A 101 -0.90 3.82 -7.14
C LEU A 101 -1.64 3.01 -8.21
N LEU A 102 -1.57 3.49 -9.44
CA LEU A 102 -2.19 2.92 -10.61
C LEU A 102 -1.08 2.42 -11.53
N VAL A 103 -1.18 1.17 -11.96
CA VAL A 103 -0.34 0.59 -13.00
C VAL A 103 -1.23 0.31 -14.20
N SER A 104 -0.87 0.90 -15.33
CA SER A 104 -1.51 0.65 -16.62
C SER A 104 -0.56 -0.15 -17.49
N ARG A 105 -1.10 -0.86 -18.48
CA ARG A 105 -0.36 -1.56 -19.53
C ARG A 105 -0.63 -0.89 -20.86
N GLU A 106 0.41 -0.31 -21.45
CA GLU A 106 0.37 0.38 -22.74
C GLU A 106 1.18 -0.41 -23.77
N ALA A 107 0.65 -0.54 -24.99
CA ALA A 107 1.41 -1.10 -26.09
C ALA A 107 2.35 -0.02 -26.64
N GLU A 108 3.62 -0.34 -26.84
CA GLU A 108 4.59 0.59 -27.41
C GLU A 108 4.64 0.47 -28.94
N SER A 109 4.94 1.59 -29.62
CA SER A 109 4.97 1.66 -31.08
C SER A 109 6.08 0.80 -31.71
N TRP A 110 7.17 0.57 -30.98
CA TRP A 110 8.33 -0.22 -31.43
C TRP A 110 8.19 -1.73 -31.13
N GLY A 111 7.05 -2.14 -30.56
CA GLY A 111 6.78 -3.52 -30.16
C GLY A 111 7.16 -3.77 -28.70
N GLY A 112 6.19 -4.23 -27.90
CA GLY A 112 6.38 -4.43 -26.46
C GLY A 112 5.25 -3.85 -25.65
N TYR A 113 5.42 -3.87 -24.32
CA TYR A 113 4.47 -3.31 -23.37
C TYR A 113 5.20 -2.45 -22.34
N ASP A 114 4.78 -1.20 -22.20
CA ASP A 114 5.15 -0.34 -21.07
C ASP A 114 4.14 -0.53 -19.93
N TYR A 115 4.64 -0.37 -18.71
CA TYR A 115 3.88 -0.47 -17.48
C TYR A 115 3.92 0.87 -16.73
N PRO A 116 3.31 1.94 -17.28
CA PRO A 116 3.37 3.25 -16.66
C PRO A 116 2.72 3.25 -15.28
N ILE A 117 3.41 3.90 -14.35
CA ILE A 117 3.02 4.00 -12.94
C ILE A 117 2.57 5.42 -12.66
N MET A 118 1.37 5.57 -12.11
CA MET A 118 0.78 6.86 -11.76
C MET A 118 0.35 6.88 -10.30
N ARG A 119 0.71 7.95 -9.59
CA ARG A 119 0.24 8.23 -8.24
C ARG A 119 -0.93 9.19 -8.29
N LEU A 120 -2.07 8.74 -7.80
CA LEU A 120 -3.30 9.51 -7.64
C LEU A 120 -3.44 9.94 -6.19
N LYS A 121 -3.55 11.25 -5.98
CA LYS A 121 -4.04 11.84 -4.74
C LYS A 121 -5.54 12.01 -4.87
N MET A 122 -6.28 11.40 -3.97
CA MET A 122 -7.74 11.45 -3.92
C MET A 122 -8.20 12.32 -2.76
N GLY A 123 -9.27 13.06 -2.97
CA GLY A 123 -10.00 13.79 -1.95
C GLY A 123 -11.37 13.17 -1.71
N ARG A 124 -11.94 13.40 -0.54
CA ARG A 124 -13.34 13.08 -0.22
C ARG A 124 -14.10 14.37 -0.01
N ASN A 125 -15.21 14.53 -0.73
CA ASN A 125 -16.09 15.66 -0.50
C ASN A 125 -16.89 15.42 0.78
N GLU A 126 -16.76 16.31 1.76
CA GLU A 126 -17.39 16.15 3.08
C GLU A 126 -18.92 16.19 3.01
N LYS A 127 -19.49 16.91 2.03
CA LYS A 127 -20.94 17.07 1.88
C LYS A 127 -21.60 15.86 1.19
N SER A 128 -20.96 15.31 0.16
CA SER A 128 -21.52 14.20 -0.62
C SER A 128 -21.00 12.82 -0.20
N GLY A 129 -19.93 12.79 0.62
CA GLY A 129 -19.22 11.57 0.99
C GLY A 129 -18.50 10.88 -0.18
N LYS A 130 -18.57 11.43 -1.40
CA LYS A 130 -17.99 10.86 -2.62
C LYS A 130 -16.50 11.18 -2.72
N TRP A 131 -15.76 10.20 -3.21
CA TRP A 131 -14.35 10.34 -3.52
C TRP A 131 -14.16 10.96 -4.90
N TYR A 132 -13.11 11.75 -5.06
CA TYR A 132 -12.68 12.33 -6.33
C TYR A 132 -11.15 12.29 -6.43
N VAL A 133 -10.62 12.36 -7.64
CA VAL A 133 -9.18 12.48 -7.87
C VAL A 133 -8.83 13.96 -7.87
N ASP A 134 -7.99 14.37 -6.91
CA ASP A 134 -7.49 15.73 -6.75
C ASP A 134 -6.33 15.99 -7.73
N LYS A 135 -5.31 15.12 -7.69
CA LYS A 135 -4.12 15.25 -8.53
C LYS A 135 -3.59 13.90 -8.97
N GLY A 136 -3.24 13.80 -10.24
CA GLY A 136 -2.55 12.66 -10.83
C GLY A 136 -1.11 13.02 -11.20
N ILE A 137 -0.13 12.24 -10.74
CA ILE A 137 1.28 12.42 -11.09
C ILE A 137 1.77 11.12 -11.71
N VAL A 138 2.23 11.17 -12.95
CA VAL A 138 2.92 10.04 -13.59
C VAL A 138 4.31 9.95 -12.97
N LEU A 139 4.62 8.82 -12.36
CA LEU A 139 5.92 8.55 -11.75
C LEU A 139 6.89 7.92 -12.75
N ARG A 140 6.36 7.11 -13.68
CA ARG A 140 7.14 6.41 -14.70
C ARG A 140 6.26 6.16 -15.92
N SER A 141 6.78 6.41 -17.11
CA SER A 141 6.16 6.04 -18.39
C SER A 141 7.14 6.35 -19.51
N SER A 142 7.51 5.37 -20.34
CA SER A 142 8.46 5.60 -21.44
C SER A 142 7.99 6.69 -22.41
N ARG A 143 6.66 6.83 -22.58
CA ARG A 143 6.04 7.82 -23.47
C ARG A 143 5.96 9.23 -22.88
N LEU A 144 5.77 9.34 -21.56
CA LEU A 144 5.50 10.63 -20.89
C LEU A 144 6.71 11.17 -20.11
N ASN A 145 7.74 10.36 -19.90
CA ASN A 145 8.92 10.79 -19.17
C ASN A 145 9.75 11.72 -20.05
N LYS A 146 10.03 12.93 -19.54
CA LYS A 146 10.91 13.90 -20.22
C LYS A 146 12.39 13.66 -19.89
N ASP A 147 12.65 12.89 -18.83
CA ASP A 147 13.98 12.73 -18.23
C ASP A 147 14.61 11.36 -18.51
N GLU A 148 13.94 10.51 -19.31
CA GLU A 148 14.57 9.27 -19.77
C GLU A 148 15.64 9.60 -20.81
N LEU A 149 16.86 9.13 -20.55
CA LEU A 149 17.94 9.17 -21.53
C LEU A 149 17.49 8.29 -22.71
N ILE A 150 17.02 8.93 -23.79
CA ILE A 150 16.70 8.24 -25.05
C ILE A 150 18.04 7.76 -25.64
N TRP A 151 18.46 6.56 -25.25
CA TRP A 151 19.49 5.81 -25.97
C TRP A 151 18.97 5.52 -27.39
N PRO A 152 19.85 5.53 -28.42
CA PRO A 152 19.60 6.22 -29.68
C PRO A 152 18.36 5.73 -30.46
N PRO A 153 17.77 6.62 -31.29
CA PRO A 153 16.45 6.46 -31.85
C PRO A 153 16.51 5.54 -33.08
N PHE A 154 15.89 4.37 -33.01
CA PHE A 154 15.37 3.75 -34.21
C PHE A 154 13.96 4.33 -34.43
N ARG A 155 13.93 5.46 -35.15
CA ARG A 155 12.73 5.92 -35.85
C ARG A 155 12.37 4.96 -36.97
#